data_AF-A0A6V8LA96-F1
#
_entry.id   AF-A0A6V8LA96-F1
#
_cell.length_a   1.000
_cell.length_b   1.000
_cell.length_c   1.000
_cell.angle_alpha   90.00
_cell.angle_beta   90.00
_cell.angle_gamma   90.00
#
_symmetry.space_group_name_H-M   'P 1'
#
loop_
_entity.id
_entity.type
_entity.pdbx_description
1 polymer ?
#
loop_
_entity_poly.entity_id
_entity_poly.type
_entity_poly.pdbx_seq_one_letter_code
_entity_poly.pdbx_strand_id
1 'polypeptide(L)'
;MTLTERWHRAVRGAGATADDAPVDAAGADLLARWREPHRHYHTTDHLAAMLSIVDGYGGSDPVRLATWYHDAVYDPRAPGDANERASAALARSVLTDLGVPDAAEVERLVLLTAGHTVDPGDPDGALLCDADLAILAATPGTTTPTREPSAASTPTSPTSRFAPPEQPSSATY
;
A
#
# COMPACT_ATOMS: atom_id res chain seq x y z
N MET A 1 6.71 5.35 8.26
CA MET A 1 7.47 4.11 8.54
C MET A 1 7.92 3.50 7.25
N THR A 2 9.13 2.99 7.23
CA THR A 2 9.66 2.22 6.10
C THR A 2 8.94 0.87 6.00
N LEU A 3 9.04 0.22 4.84
CA LEU A 3 8.51 -1.13 4.67
C LEU A 3 9.19 -2.14 5.61
N THR A 4 10.49 -2.00 5.85
CA THR A 4 11.22 -2.83 6.83
C THR A 4 10.63 -2.68 8.24
N GLU A 5 10.38 -1.45 8.70
CA GLU A 5 9.75 -1.24 10.02
C GLU A 5 8.33 -1.82 10.09
N ARG A 6 7.56 -1.75 8.99
CA ARG A 6 6.23 -2.37 8.91
C ARG A 6 6.30 -3.89 8.95
N TRP A 7 7.31 -4.50 8.30
CA TRP A 7 7.56 -5.94 8.37
C TRP A 7 7.83 -6.39 9.81
N HIS A 8 8.78 -5.75 10.50
CA HIS A 8 9.07 -6.08 11.90
C HIS A 8 7.84 -5.96 12.78
N ARG A 9 7.07 -4.88 12.62
CA ARG A 9 5.81 -4.72 13.38
C ARG A 9 4.87 -5.89 13.11
N ALA A 10 4.62 -6.24 11.85
CA ALA A 10 3.66 -7.28 11.50
C ALA A 10 4.07 -8.64 12.10
N VAL A 11 5.34 -9.02 11.93
CA VAL A 11 5.88 -10.30 12.41
C VAL A 11 5.92 -10.36 13.94
N ARG A 12 6.31 -9.27 14.61
CA ARG A 12 6.34 -9.20 16.07
C ARG A 12 4.94 -9.12 16.68
N GLY A 13 4.02 -8.39 16.06
CA GLY A 13 2.60 -8.36 16.43
C GLY A 13 1.98 -9.75 16.36
N ALA A 14 2.29 -10.48 15.28
CA ALA A 14 1.86 -11.86 15.09
C ALA A 14 2.54 -12.87 16.04
N GLY A 15 3.45 -12.45 16.94
CA GLY A 15 4.02 -13.32 17.96
C GLY A 15 5.22 -14.16 17.53
N ALA A 16 5.95 -13.77 16.48
CA ALA A 16 7.16 -14.48 16.07
C ALA A 16 8.19 -14.61 17.20
N THR A 17 8.69 -15.82 17.41
CA THR A 17 9.64 -16.16 18.47
C THR A 17 11.11 -16.17 18.01
N ALA A 18 11.38 -16.14 16.70
CA ALA A 18 12.74 -16.10 16.19
C ALA A 18 13.47 -14.80 16.57
N ASP A 19 14.80 -14.87 16.64
CA ASP A 19 15.67 -13.70 16.83
C ASP A 19 15.55 -12.70 15.67
N ASP A 20 16.12 -11.51 15.81
CA ASP A 20 16.00 -10.46 14.80
C ASP A 20 16.66 -10.83 13.47
N ALA A 21 17.80 -11.53 13.47
CA ALA A 21 18.51 -11.84 12.23
C ALA A 21 17.70 -12.69 11.22
N PRO A 22 17.00 -13.78 11.61
CA PRO A 22 16.05 -14.47 10.73
C PRO A 22 14.90 -13.58 10.24
N VAL A 23 14.37 -12.70 11.12
CA VAL A 23 13.29 -11.78 10.76
C VAL A 23 13.77 -10.76 9.73
N ASP A 24 14.95 -10.18 9.91
CA ASP A 24 15.60 -9.26 8.97
C ASP A 24 15.78 -9.91 7.60
N ALA A 25 16.30 -11.15 7.59
CA ALA A 25 16.55 -11.90 6.36
C ALA A 25 15.26 -12.18 5.58
N ALA A 26 14.19 -12.61 6.26
CA ALA A 26 12.90 -12.86 5.63
C ALA A 26 12.28 -11.58 5.05
N GLY A 27 12.37 -10.45 5.77
CA GLY A 27 11.88 -9.16 5.28
C GLY A 27 12.67 -8.65 4.08
N ALA A 28 13.99 -8.85 4.09
CA ALA A 28 14.87 -8.49 2.97
C ALA A 28 14.57 -9.34 1.72
N ASP A 29 14.35 -10.65 1.87
CA ASP A 29 13.96 -11.55 0.78
C ASP A 29 12.61 -11.14 0.17
N LEU A 30 11.60 -10.87 1.00
CA LEU A 30 10.31 -10.37 0.53
C LEU A 30 10.44 -9.08 -0.25
N LEU A 31 11.19 -8.10 0.26
CA LEU A 31 11.41 -6.84 -0.46
C LEU A 31 12.17 -7.03 -1.76
N ALA A 32 13.08 -8.00 -1.84
CA ALA A 32 13.78 -8.33 -3.08
C ALA A 32 12.79 -8.87 -4.14
N ARG A 33 11.88 -9.78 -3.74
CA ARG A 33 10.81 -10.31 -4.61
C ARG A 33 9.89 -9.22 -5.14
N TRP A 34 9.40 -8.35 -4.25
CA TRP A 34 8.54 -7.21 -4.61
C TRP A 34 9.22 -6.17 -5.52
N ARG A 35 10.57 -6.21 -5.62
CA ARG A 35 11.38 -5.32 -6.47
C ARG A 35 11.87 -5.98 -7.75
N GLU A 36 11.45 -7.21 -8.05
CA GLU A 36 11.85 -7.88 -9.29
C GLU A 36 11.52 -7.00 -10.51
N PRO A 37 12.48 -6.75 -11.44
CA PRO A 37 12.32 -5.75 -12.49
C PRO A 37 11.18 -5.99 -13.48
N HIS A 38 10.65 -7.21 -13.57
CA HIS A 38 9.54 -7.55 -14.47
C HIS A 38 8.16 -7.17 -13.91
N ARG A 39 8.08 -6.68 -12.67
CA ARG A 39 6.83 -6.26 -12.03
C ARG A 39 6.49 -4.83 -12.40
N HIS A 40 5.34 -4.63 -13.03
CA HIS A 40 4.82 -3.30 -13.36
C HIS A 40 3.76 -2.79 -12.36
N TYR A 41 2.90 -3.69 -11.87
CA TYR A 41 1.81 -3.35 -10.96
C TYR A 41 2.04 -3.89 -9.54
N HIS A 42 2.26 -5.20 -9.39
CA HIS A 42 2.56 -5.85 -8.11
C HIS A 42 3.99 -5.55 -7.64
N THR A 43 4.23 -4.27 -7.33
CA THR A 43 5.50 -3.71 -6.85
C THR A 43 5.40 -3.35 -5.36
N THR A 44 6.49 -2.84 -4.79
CA THR A 44 6.49 -2.30 -3.43
C THR A 44 5.48 -1.17 -3.21
N ASP A 45 5.06 -0.45 -4.27
CA ASP A 45 4.05 0.61 -4.15
C ASP A 45 2.65 0.02 -3.92
N HIS A 46 2.31 -1.08 -4.61
CA HIS A 46 1.07 -1.83 -4.38
C HIS A 46 1.03 -2.39 -2.96
N LEU A 47 2.12 -3.05 -2.54
CA LEU A 47 2.27 -3.55 -1.17
C LEU A 47 2.08 -2.44 -0.13
N ALA A 48 2.70 -1.27 -0.33
CA ALA A 48 2.57 -0.14 0.60
C ALA A 48 1.13 0.42 0.64
N ALA A 49 0.45 0.45 -0.50
CA ALA A 49 -0.96 0.87 -0.60
C ALA A 49 -1.88 -0.09 0.16
N MET A 50 -1.78 -1.40 -0.09
CA MET A 50 -2.58 -2.41 0.62
C MET A 50 -2.34 -2.38 2.12
N LEU A 51 -1.08 -2.34 2.57
CA LEU A 51 -0.76 -2.25 4.00
C LEU A 51 -1.38 -1.02 4.65
N SER A 52 -1.48 0.10 3.93
CA SER A 52 -2.10 1.32 4.46
C SER A 52 -3.62 1.21 4.56
N ILE A 53 -4.27 0.49 3.64
CA ILE A 53 -5.70 0.16 3.72
C ILE A 53 -5.94 -0.77 4.91
N VAL A 54 -5.21 -1.88 4.99
CA VAL A 54 -5.31 -2.85 6.09
C VAL A 54 -5.11 -2.20 7.44
N ASP A 55 -4.10 -1.33 7.59
CA ASP A 55 -3.87 -0.57 8.82
C ASP A 55 -5.02 0.41 9.13
N GLY A 56 -5.57 1.08 8.10
CA GLY A 56 -6.67 2.04 8.26
C GLY A 56 -7.98 1.40 8.74
N TYR A 57 -8.22 0.14 8.39
CA TYR A 57 -9.36 -0.65 8.87
C TYR A 57 -9.05 -1.49 10.12
N GLY A 58 -7.85 -1.37 10.68
CA GLY A 58 -7.47 -2.11 11.89
C GLY A 58 -7.36 -3.61 11.67
N GLY A 59 -6.93 -4.05 10.48
CA GLY A 59 -6.79 -5.46 10.14
C GLY A 59 -5.93 -6.25 11.14
N SER A 60 -6.16 -7.55 11.22
CA SER A 60 -5.42 -8.44 12.11
C SER A 60 -3.96 -8.62 11.66
N ASP A 61 -3.12 -9.16 12.54
CA ASP A 61 -1.74 -9.45 12.18
C ASP A 61 -1.61 -10.53 11.10
N PRO A 62 -2.45 -11.60 11.07
CA PRO A 62 -2.53 -12.49 9.92
C PRO A 62 -2.85 -11.77 8.60
N VAL A 63 -3.78 -10.79 8.58
CA VAL A 63 -4.07 -10.02 7.35
C VAL A 63 -2.88 -9.17 6.90
N ARG A 64 -2.16 -8.54 7.85
CA ARG A 64 -0.92 -7.81 7.53
C ARG A 64 0.12 -8.74 6.92
N LEU A 65 0.34 -9.90 7.51
CA LEU A 65 1.29 -10.88 6.98
C LEU A 65 0.84 -11.44 5.63
N ALA A 66 -0.44 -11.75 5.44
CA ALA A 66 -0.98 -12.19 4.15
C ALA A 66 -0.79 -11.13 3.06
N THR A 67 -0.95 -9.85 3.41
CA THR A 67 -0.66 -8.72 2.50
C THR A 67 0.79 -8.73 2.02
N TRP A 68 1.76 -9.02 2.90
CA TRP A 68 3.17 -9.15 2.51
C TRP A 68 3.43 -10.30 1.53
N TYR A 69 2.67 -11.39 1.66
CA TYR A 69 2.93 -12.62 0.93
C TYR A 69 2.08 -12.83 -0.32
N HIS A 70 0.91 -12.18 -0.48
CA HIS A 70 -0.07 -12.57 -1.50
C HIS A 70 0.51 -12.71 -2.94
N ASP A 71 1.41 -11.81 -3.32
CA ASP A 71 2.13 -11.82 -4.60
C ASP A 71 3.66 -11.94 -4.46
N ALA A 72 4.13 -12.51 -3.34
CA ALA A 72 5.56 -12.71 -3.11
C ALA A 72 6.21 -13.62 -4.17
N VAL A 73 5.47 -14.58 -4.72
CA VAL A 73 5.84 -15.30 -5.94
C VAL A 73 5.03 -14.75 -7.11
N TYR A 74 5.71 -14.33 -8.17
CA TYR A 74 5.05 -13.74 -9.34
C TYR A 74 5.76 -14.13 -10.64
N ASP A 75 5.19 -15.12 -11.33
CA ASP A 75 5.51 -15.44 -12.72
C ASP A 75 4.29 -15.10 -13.61
N PRO A 76 4.39 -14.08 -14.50
CA PRO A 76 3.33 -13.73 -15.44
C PRO A 76 2.94 -14.86 -16.41
N ARG A 77 3.76 -15.91 -16.53
CA ARG A 77 3.51 -17.08 -17.38
C ARG A 77 2.91 -18.25 -16.61
N ALA A 78 2.79 -18.14 -15.29
CA ALA A 78 2.19 -19.19 -14.48
C ALA A 78 0.69 -19.33 -14.82
N PRO A 79 0.17 -20.56 -14.94
CA PRO A 79 -1.24 -20.77 -15.25
C PRO A 79 -2.11 -20.69 -14.00
N GLY A 80 -3.32 -20.17 -14.15
CA GLY A 80 -4.33 -20.14 -13.09
C GLY A 80 -3.80 -19.51 -11.80
N ASP A 81 -4.06 -20.17 -10.69
CA ASP A 81 -3.74 -19.78 -9.31
C ASP A 81 -2.38 -20.32 -8.81
N ALA A 82 -1.44 -20.54 -9.73
CA ALA A 82 -0.13 -21.11 -9.38
C ALA A 82 0.75 -20.14 -8.56
N ASN A 83 0.66 -18.83 -8.80
CA ASN A 83 1.43 -17.84 -8.06
C ASN A 83 0.93 -17.75 -6.61
N GLU A 84 -0.38 -17.70 -6.40
CA GLU A 84 -1.04 -17.59 -5.10
C GLU A 84 -0.75 -18.81 -4.24
N ARG A 85 -0.83 -20.03 -4.81
CA ARG A 85 -0.41 -21.25 -4.09
C ARG A 85 1.06 -21.24 -3.72
N ALA A 86 1.94 -20.77 -4.60
CA ALA A 86 3.36 -20.71 -4.32
C ALA A 86 3.69 -19.66 -3.24
N SER A 87 3.03 -18.50 -3.31
CA SER A 87 3.05 -17.44 -2.29
C SER A 87 2.55 -17.93 -0.93
N ALA A 88 1.43 -18.66 -0.90
CA ALA A 88 0.87 -19.24 0.32
C ALA A 88 1.82 -20.26 0.95
N ALA A 89 2.39 -21.17 0.14
CA ALA A 89 3.36 -22.15 0.60
C ALA A 89 4.65 -21.49 1.15
N LEU A 90 5.13 -20.45 0.47
CA LEU A 90 6.26 -19.63 0.94
C LEU A 90 5.93 -18.99 2.30
N ALA A 91 4.76 -18.38 2.43
CA ALA A 91 4.30 -17.76 3.67
C ALA A 91 4.27 -18.79 4.81
N ARG A 92 3.63 -19.94 4.58
CA ARG A 92 3.52 -21.01 5.58
C ARG A 92 4.90 -21.46 6.05
N SER A 93 5.82 -21.73 5.12
CA SER A 93 7.17 -22.19 5.44
C SER A 93 7.92 -21.15 6.26
N VAL A 94 8.07 -19.93 5.73
CA VAL A 94 8.89 -18.89 6.36
C VAL A 94 8.31 -18.49 7.72
N LEU A 95 7.00 -18.30 7.83
CA LEU A 95 6.38 -17.91 9.09
C LEU A 95 6.45 -19.00 10.16
N THR A 96 6.42 -20.28 9.75
CA THR A 96 6.68 -21.40 10.67
C THR A 96 8.10 -21.35 11.21
N ASP A 97 9.09 -21.12 10.33
CA ASP A 97 10.50 -21.02 10.72
C ASP A 97 10.77 -19.82 11.63
N LEU A 98 10.01 -18.73 11.47
CA LEU A 98 10.03 -17.57 12.36
C LEU A 98 9.28 -17.77 13.68
N GLY A 99 8.57 -18.89 13.84
CA GLY A 99 7.80 -19.22 15.04
C GLY A 99 6.50 -18.43 15.18
N VAL A 100 5.89 -17.99 14.07
CA VAL A 100 4.57 -17.34 14.10
C VAL A 100 3.47 -18.41 14.28
N PRO A 101 2.62 -18.32 15.32
CA PRO A 101 1.59 -19.32 15.62
C PRO A 101 0.53 -19.45 14.50
N ASP A 102 0.09 -18.33 13.92
CA ASP A 102 -1.03 -18.29 12.97
C ASP A 102 -0.60 -18.39 11.50
N ALA A 103 0.55 -19.03 11.23
CA ALA A 103 1.08 -19.18 9.87
C ALA A 103 0.13 -19.95 8.92
N ALA A 104 -0.71 -20.84 9.44
CA ALA A 104 -1.74 -21.54 8.66
C ALA A 104 -2.90 -20.60 8.25
N GLU A 105 -3.23 -19.61 9.08
CA GLU A 105 -4.25 -18.62 8.73
C GLU A 105 -3.73 -17.66 7.67
N VAL A 106 -2.45 -17.26 7.75
CA VAL A 106 -1.81 -16.47 6.69
C VAL A 106 -1.83 -17.21 5.35
N GLU A 107 -1.51 -18.51 5.36
CA GLU A 107 -1.59 -19.36 4.17
C GLU A 107 -3.01 -19.37 3.58
N ARG A 108 -4.04 -19.59 4.42
CA ARG A 108 -5.45 -19.58 4.01
C ARG A 108 -5.83 -18.23 3.37
N LEU A 109 -5.47 -17.12 4.00
CA LEU A 109 -5.76 -15.78 3.51
C LEU A 109 -5.09 -15.50 2.16
N VAL A 110 -3.83 -15.88 1.98
CA VAL A 110 -3.14 -15.74 0.69
C VAL A 110 -3.83 -16.56 -0.40
N LEU A 111 -4.32 -17.77 -0.10
CA LEU A 111 -5.05 -18.59 -1.08
C LEU A 111 -6.36 -17.93 -1.55
N LEU A 112 -6.99 -17.08 -0.75
CA LEU A 112 -8.23 -16.39 -1.15
C LEU A 112 -8.01 -15.41 -2.31
N THR A 113 -6.79 -14.89 -2.50
CA THR A 113 -6.50 -13.92 -3.58
C THR A 113 -6.49 -14.56 -4.96
N ALA A 114 -6.53 -15.89 -5.07
CA ALA A 114 -6.64 -16.60 -6.34
C ALA A 114 -7.98 -16.33 -7.06
N GLY A 115 -9.04 -16.08 -6.30
CA GLY A 115 -10.38 -15.85 -6.85
C GLY A 115 -11.16 -14.74 -6.17
N HIS A 116 -10.55 -14.05 -5.19
CA HIS A 116 -11.13 -12.98 -4.38
C HIS A 116 -12.54 -13.30 -3.88
N THR A 117 -12.79 -14.58 -3.58
CA THR A 117 -14.09 -15.10 -3.18
C THR A 117 -14.03 -15.42 -1.69
N VAL A 118 -14.79 -14.66 -0.91
CA VAL A 118 -14.78 -14.71 0.55
C VAL A 118 -16.14 -15.15 1.07
N ASP A 119 -16.14 -15.99 2.10
CA ASP A 119 -17.37 -16.46 2.72
C ASP A 119 -18.07 -15.33 3.50
N PRO A 120 -19.43 -15.30 3.53
CA PRO A 120 -20.15 -14.41 4.42
C PRO A 120 -19.79 -14.70 5.88
N GLY A 121 -19.03 -13.80 6.51
CA GLY A 121 -18.51 -13.97 7.87
C GLY A 121 -16.99 -14.06 7.98
N ASP A 122 -16.25 -13.92 6.88
CA ASP A 122 -14.78 -13.82 6.87
C ASP A 122 -14.32 -12.36 6.69
N PRO A 123 -14.31 -11.54 7.75
CA PRO A 123 -13.90 -10.13 7.65
C PRO A 123 -12.43 -9.95 7.29
N ASP A 124 -11.56 -10.88 7.70
CA ASP A 124 -10.13 -10.83 7.40
C ASP A 124 -9.87 -11.15 5.92
N GLY A 125 -10.53 -12.18 5.40
CA GLY A 125 -10.52 -12.49 3.96
C GLY A 125 -11.10 -11.35 3.13
N ALA A 126 -12.24 -10.78 3.54
CA ALA A 126 -12.87 -9.65 2.86
C ALA A 126 -11.94 -8.43 2.81
N LEU A 127 -11.34 -8.06 3.94
CA LEU A 127 -10.41 -6.93 4.01
C LEU A 127 -9.19 -7.13 3.11
N LEU A 128 -8.60 -8.33 3.10
CA LEU A 128 -7.45 -8.62 2.23
C LEU A 128 -7.83 -8.50 0.75
N CYS A 129 -8.94 -9.11 0.33
CA CYS A 129 -9.38 -9.09 -1.06
C CYS A 129 -9.78 -7.68 -1.51
N ASP A 130 -10.49 -6.93 -0.66
CA ASP A 130 -10.87 -5.55 -0.95
C ASP A 130 -9.65 -4.64 -1.05
N ALA A 131 -8.64 -4.82 -0.19
CA ALA A 131 -7.40 -4.05 -0.24
C ALA A 131 -6.62 -4.31 -1.54
N ASP A 132 -6.58 -5.56 -2.00
CA ASP A 132 -5.91 -5.93 -3.25
C ASP A 132 -6.63 -5.34 -4.48
N LEU A 133 -7.96 -5.42 -4.49
CA LEU A 133 -8.79 -4.91 -5.58
C LEU A 133 -9.01 -3.39 -5.54
N ALA A 134 -8.62 -2.71 -4.46
CA ALA A 134 -8.87 -1.28 -4.26
C ALA A 134 -8.30 -0.39 -5.39
N ILE A 135 -7.24 -0.84 -6.06
CA ILE A 135 -6.66 -0.12 -7.21
C ILE A 135 -7.64 0.00 -8.38
N LEU A 136 -8.58 -0.96 -8.54
CA LEU A 136 -9.63 -0.91 -9.56
C LEU A 136 -10.70 0.13 -9.25
N ALA A 137 -10.87 0.49 -7.97
CA ALA A 137 -11.77 1.55 -7.53
C ALA A 137 -11.10 2.93 -7.55
N ALA A 138 -9.76 3.00 -7.65
CA ALA A 138 -9.05 4.26 -7.81
C ALA A 138 -9.32 4.84 -9.20
N THR A 139 -9.99 5.99 -9.26
CA THR A 139 -10.24 6.69 -10.52
C THR A 139 -8.89 7.02 -11.18
N PRO A 140 -8.64 6.62 -12.45
CA PRO A 140 -7.43 7.03 -13.14
C PRO A 140 -7.44 8.56 -13.31
N GLY A 141 -6.52 9.27 -12.65
CA GLY A 141 -6.23 10.67 -12.97
C GLY A 141 -6.39 11.72 -11.88
N THR A 142 -6.16 11.43 -10.60
CA THR A 142 -5.89 12.51 -9.62
C THR A 142 -4.40 12.89 -9.60
N THR A 143 -3.82 13.12 -10.78
CA THR A 143 -2.73 14.09 -10.90
C THR A 143 -3.39 15.45 -10.90
N THR A 144 -3.42 16.12 -9.75
CA THR A 144 -3.72 17.56 -9.71
C THR A 144 -2.79 18.23 -10.71
N PRO A 145 -3.27 18.89 -11.78
CA PRO A 145 -2.37 19.68 -12.59
C PRO A 145 -1.86 20.79 -11.67
N THR A 146 -0.55 20.78 -11.39
CA THR A 146 0.14 21.97 -10.92
C THR A 146 -0.18 23.05 -11.92
N ARG A 147 -1.08 23.97 -11.55
CA ARG A 147 -1.32 25.17 -12.32
C ARG A 147 -0.04 25.99 -12.19
N GLU A 148 0.88 25.84 -13.16
CA GLU A 148 1.97 26.78 -13.30
C GLU A 148 1.38 28.18 -13.50
N PRO A 149 1.86 29.19 -12.76
CA PRO A 149 1.50 30.57 -13.07
C PRO A 149 2.06 30.91 -14.45
N SER A 150 1.18 31.13 -15.42
CA SER A 150 1.53 31.64 -16.74
C SER A 150 2.28 32.97 -16.60
N ALA A 151 3.61 32.91 -16.72
CA ALA A 151 4.47 34.07 -16.89
C ALA A 151 4.36 34.56 -18.34
N ALA A 152 3.72 35.71 -18.54
CA ALA A 152 3.91 36.53 -19.72
C ALA A 152 4.57 37.85 -19.29
N SER A 153 5.87 37.97 -19.59
CA SER A 153 6.58 39.25 -19.73
C SER A 153 6.08 39.94 -21.03
N THR A 154 6.10 41.26 -21.25
CA THR A 154 6.96 42.36 -20.77
C THR A 154 6.27 43.72 -21.13
N PRO A 155 6.81 44.90 -20.75
CA PRO A 155 6.09 46.16 -20.56
C PRO A 155 6.15 47.15 -21.73
N THR A 156 5.26 48.15 -21.72
CA THR A 156 5.48 49.48 -22.31
C THR A 156 4.73 50.56 -21.51
N SER A 157 5.48 51.53 -20.98
CA SER A 157 5.07 52.76 -20.28
C SER A 157 4.65 53.87 -21.28
N PRO A 158 4.42 55.13 -20.86
CA PRO A 158 3.47 55.66 -19.86
C PRO A 158 2.68 56.88 -20.41
N THR A 159 1.54 57.26 -19.83
CA THR A 159 1.21 58.71 -19.69
C THR A 159 0.24 58.95 -18.52
N SER A 160 0.70 59.76 -17.55
CA SER A 160 0.01 60.83 -16.77
C SER A 160 -1.53 60.75 -16.62
N ARG A 161 -2.16 61.04 -15.48
CA ARG A 161 -1.86 62.02 -14.43
C ARG A 161 -2.95 61.90 -13.34
N PHE A 162 -2.65 62.46 -12.17
CA PHE A 162 -3.50 62.73 -11.00
C PHE A 162 -3.62 61.65 -9.90
N ALA A 163 -3.03 62.02 -8.76
CA ALA A 163 -3.29 61.52 -7.41
C ALA A 163 -3.77 62.75 -6.57
N PRO A 164 -4.02 62.64 -5.26
CA PRO A 164 -5.27 62.22 -4.59
C PRO A 164 -5.67 63.32 -3.56
N PRO A 165 -6.07 63.03 -2.30
CA PRO A 165 -7.20 62.26 -1.74
C PRO A 165 -8.19 63.18 -0.96
N GLU A 166 -9.32 62.67 -0.45
CA GLU A 166 -9.74 63.03 0.91
C GLU A 166 -10.70 61.99 1.52
N GLN A 167 -10.54 61.76 2.81
CA GLN A 167 -11.20 60.77 3.68
C GLN A 167 -12.41 61.44 4.39
N PRO A 168 -12.90 60.93 5.55
CA PRO A 168 -14.03 60.03 5.72
C PRO A 168 -15.25 60.74 6.37
N SER A 169 -16.43 60.09 6.43
CA SER A 169 -17.43 60.42 7.46
C SER A 169 -18.35 59.25 7.79
N SER A 170 -18.09 58.66 8.96
CA SER A 170 -19.01 58.44 10.09
C SER A 170 -20.49 58.09 9.85
N ALA A 171 -20.88 56.95 10.45
CA ALA A 171 -22.09 56.71 11.27
C ALA A 171 -23.47 57.05 10.66
N THR A 172 -24.51 56.22 10.70
CA THR A 172 -25.06 55.39 11.78
C THR A 172 -26.13 54.49 11.14
N TYR A 173 -26.44 53.39 11.84
CA TYR A 173 -27.65 52.55 11.81
C TYR A 173 -28.84 53.01 10.94
#